data_AF-A0AAV2IIP6-F1
#
_entry.id   AF-A0AAV2IIP6-F1
#
_cell.length_a   1.000
_cell.length_b   1.000
_cell.length_c   1.000
_cell.angle_alpha   90.00
_cell.angle_beta   90.00
_cell.angle_gamma   90.00
#
_symmetry.space_group_name_H-M   'P 1'
#
loop_
_entity.id
_entity.type
_entity.pdbx_description
1 polymer ?
#
loop_
_entity_poly.entity_id
_entity_poly.type
_entity_poly.pdbx_seq_one_letter_code
_entity_poly.pdbx_strand_id
1 'polypeptide(L)'
;MSYEDLISHILTTTDKVNKIIVFDLTGRPVAYTEGTETNQSEGMALVNCLLDPAKIMTKLFIDNDFFICVQGIEKTFTGTNIKDRSRVIVARLDDSHVIVLFGQSTGKGSFTYELQHSLELRSQGLLISQLAEQQQQQRGIPDAGTEVFDTQRLNDVVRGDQVLVNLK
;
A
#
# COMPACT_ATOMS: atom_id res chain seq x y z
N MET A 1 19.29 0.06 -7.01
CA MET A 1 18.17 0.24 -6.06
C MET A 1 18.19 -0.96 -5.14
N SER A 2 18.08 -0.78 -3.83
CA SER A 2 18.00 -1.92 -2.89
C SER A 2 16.62 -2.57 -2.95
N TYR A 3 16.46 -3.79 -2.42
CA TYR A 3 15.13 -4.43 -2.36
C TYR A 3 14.22 -3.73 -1.34
N GLU A 4 14.81 -3.18 -0.29
CA GLU A 4 14.13 -2.35 0.70
C GLU A 4 13.54 -1.09 0.04
N ASP A 5 14.32 -0.40 -0.79
CA ASP A 5 13.85 0.76 -1.56
C ASP A 5 12.72 0.37 -2.52
N LEU A 6 12.82 -0.80 -3.17
CA LEU A 6 11.77 -1.32 -4.05
C LEU A 6 10.47 -1.58 -3.29
N ILE A 7 10.55 -2.21 -2.12
CA ILE A 7 9.40 -2.48 -1.26
C ILE A 7 8.75 -1.16 -0.84
N SER A 8 9.54 -0.23 -0.28
CA SER A 8 9.04 1.11 0.09
C SER A 8 8.45 1.85 -1.11
N HIS A 9 9.04 1.71 -2.29
CA HIS A 9 8.53 2.34 -3.50
C HIS A 9 7.14 1.81 -3.89
N ILE A 10 6.95 0.49 -3.91
CA ILE A 10 5.66 -0.12 -4.27
C ILE A 10 4.58 0.25 -3.24
N LEU A 11 4.88 0.11 -1.94
CA LEU A 11 3.93 0.41 -0.86
C LEU A 11 3.52 1.89 -0.81
N THR A 12 4.38 2.81 -1.26
CA THR A 12 4.01 4.24 -1.38
C THR A 12 3.28 4.58 -2.68
N THR A 13 3.30 3.69 -3.68
CA THR A 13 2.67 3.92 -4.99
C THR A 13 1.20 3.51 -5.00
N THR A 14 0.84 2.50 -4.21
CA THR A 14 -0.52 1.94 -4.23
C THR A 14 -0.93 1.49 -2.84
N ASP A 15 -2.19 1.71 -2.50
CA ASP A 15 -2.84 1.21 -1.29
C ASP A 15 -3.31 -0.25 -1.43
N LYS A 16 -3.23 -0.81 -2.65
CA LYS A 16 -3.68 -2.17 -2.94
C LYS A 16 -2.74 -3.23 -2.42
N VAL A 17 -1.44 -2.94 -2.39
CA VAL A 17 -0.40 -3.86 -1.92
C VAL A 17 -0.11 -3.54 -0.46
N ASN A 18 -0.19 -4.56 0.40
CA ASN A 18 0.01 -4.40 1.84
C ASN A 18 1.25 -5.13 2.37
N LYS A 19 1.68 -6.20 1.71
CA LYS A 19 2.90 -6.94 2.07
C LYS A 19 3.66 -7.35 0.81
N ILE A 20 4.98 -7.42 0.93
CA ILE A 20 5.88 -7.82 -0.15
C ILE A 20 6.95 -8.75 0.42
N ILE A 21 7.30 -9.79 -0.32
CA ILE A 21 8.44 -10.66 -0.01
C ILE A 21 9.29 -10.80 -1.28
N VAL A 22 10.61 -10.75 -1.13
CA VAL A 22 11.57 -11.06 -2.19
C VAL A 22 12.37 -12.29 -1.76
N PHE A 23 12.39 -13.30 -2.62
CA PHE A 23 13.19 -14.51 -2.45
C PHE A 23 14.31 -14.58 -3.49
N ASP A 24 15.45 -15.16 -3.10
CA ASP A 24 16.44 -15.62 -4.08
C ASP A 24 16.03 -16.97 -4.72
N LEU A 25 16.78 -17.43 -5.74
CA LEU A 25 16.51 -18.74 -6.36
C LEU A 25 16.77 -19.95 -5.46
N THR A 26 17.35 -19.76 -4.27
CA THR A 26 17.47 -20.82 -3.25
C THR A 26 16.27 -20.82 -2.30
N GLY A 27 15.26 -19.99 -2.59
CA GLY A 27 14.05 -19.84 -1.82
C GLY A 27 14.23 -19.09 -0.51
N ARG A 28 15.41 -18.50 -0.25
CA ARG A 28 15.65 -17.75 0.98
C ARG A 28 15.03 -16.35 0.85
N PRO A 29 14.28 -15.87 1.86
CA PRO A 29 13.81 -14.49 1.86
C PRO A 29 15.00 -13.54 2.02
N VAL A 30 15.15 -12.61 1.09
CA VAL A 30 16.23 -11.60 1.08
C VAL A 30 15.74 -10.22 1.50
N ALA A 31 14.45 -9.92 1.32
CA ALA A 31 13.80 -8.71 1.80
C ALA A 31 12.29 -8.97 1.96
N TYR A 32 11.64 -8.36 2.95
CA TYR A 32 10.21 -8.50 3.17
C TYR A 32 9.65 -7.34 4.01
N THR A 33 8.34 -7.14 3.90
CA THR A 33 7.62 -6.16 4.74
C THR A 33 7.61 -6.61 6.20
N GLU A 34 7.72 -5.66 7.13
CA GLU A 34 7.68 -5.94 8.57
C GLU A 34 6.38 -6.66 8.97
N GLY A 35 6.51 -7.65 9.86
CA GLY A 35 5.37 -8.47 10.33
C GLY A 35 4.95 -9.59 9.38
N THR A 36 5.68 -9.83 8.29
CA THR A 36 5.49 -11.00 7.43
C THR A 36 6.24 -12.22 7.96
N GLU A 37 5.55 -13.35 8.05
CA GLU A 37 6.12 -14.64 8.44
C GLU A 37 6.34 -15.51 7.20
N THR A 38 7.59 -15.89 6.93
CA THR A 38 7.89 -16.79 5.82
C THR A 38 9.15 -17.60 6.07
N ASN A 39 9.33 -18.67 5.28
CA ASN A 39 10.47 -19.56 5.39
C ASN A 39 11.02 -19.99 4.02
N GLN A 40 12.18 -20.65 4.05
CA GLN A 40 12.86 -21.09 2.84
C GLN A 40 12.08 -22.15 2.05
N SER A 41 11.31 -23.01 2.73
CA SER A 41 10.53 -24.06 2.07
C SER A 41 9.41 -23.47 1.20
N GLU A 42 8.76 -22.42 1.69
CA GLU A 42 7.76 -21.67 0.93
C GLU A 42 8.41 -21.02 -0.30
N GLY A 43 9.51 -20.31 -0.12
CA GLY A 43 10.26 -19.69 -1.23
C GLY A 43 10.72 -20.71 -2.27
N MET A 44 11.21 -21.87 -1.86
CA MET A 44 11.61 -22.94 -2.78
C MET A 44 10.44 -23.51 -3.58
N ALA A 45 9.26 -23.66 -2.97
CA ALA A 45 8.07 -24.10 -3.68
C ALA A 45 7.67 -23.09 -4.78
N LEU A 46 7.75 -21.79 -4.46
CA LEU A 46 7.52 -20.71 -5.42
C LEU A 46 8.51 -20.77 -6.59
N VAL A 47 9.80 -20.78 -6.29
CA VAL A 47 10.88 -20.80 -7.30
C VAL A 47 10.73 -22.00 -8.22
N ASN A 48 10.50 -23.20 -7.66
CA ASN A 48 10.35 -24.41 -8.45
C ASN A 48 9.19 -24.35 -9.45
N CYS A 49 8.05 -23.76 -9.06
CA CYS A 49 6.90 -23.65 -9.96
C CYS A 49 7.09 -22.56 -11.02
N LEU A 50 7.91 -21.55 -10.76
CA LEU A 50 8.23 -20.52 -11.75
C LEU A 50 9.29 -20.97 -12.75
N LEU A 51 10.24 -21.81 -12.32
CA LEU A 51 11.34 -22.25 -13.18
C LEU A 51 10.99 -23.48 -14.02
N ASP A 52 10.07 -24.33 -13.55
CA ASP A 52 9.67 -25.57 -14.24
C ASP A 52 8.30 -25.40 -14.92
N PRO A 53 8.22 -25.30 -16.25
CA PRO A 53 6.95 -25.15 -16.97
C PRO A 53 6.00 -26.35 -16.82
N ALA A 54 6.51 -27.52 -16.40
CA ALA A 54 5.68 -28.70 -16.17
C ALA A 54 4.97 -28.64 -14.81
N LYS A 55 5.43 -27.79 -13.88
CA LYS A 55 4.82 -27.62 -12.56
C LYS A 55 3.79 -26.52 -12.59
N ILE A 56 2.60 -26.85 -12.09
CA ILE A 56 1.52 -25.89 -11.90
C ILE A 56 1.27 -25.75 -10.41
N MET A 57 1.33 -24.52 -9.91
CA MET A 57 0.91 -24.23 -8.55
C MET A 57 -0.57 -23.88 -8.52
N THR A 58 -1.36 -24.77 -7.91
CA THR A 58 -2.80 -24.58 -7.72
C THR A 58 -3.16 -24.09 -6.31
N LYS A 59 -2.25 -24.29 -5.35
CA LYS A 59 -2.41 -23.92 -3.95
C LYS A 59 -1.09 -23.36 -3.42
N LEU A 60 -1.15 -22.24 -2.73
CA LEU A 60 -0.02 -21.61 -2.06
C LEU A 60 -0.39 -21.39 -0.59
N PHE A 61 0.51 -21.82 0.30
CA PHE A 61 0.47 -21.47 1.71
C PHE A 61 1.71 -20.65 2.05
N ILE A 62 1.52 -19.42 2.52
CA ILE A 62 2.59 -18.46 2.84
C ILE A 62 2.03 -17.40 3.78
N ASP A 63 2.83 -16.91 4.73
CA ASP A 63 2.39 -15.89 5.70
C ASP A 63 1.10 -16.25 6.44
N ASN A 64 0.99 -17.54 6.81
CA ASN A 64 -0.17 -18.17 7.45
C ASN A 64 -1.49 -18.10 6.64
N ASP A 65 -1.43 -17.70 5.38
CA ASP A 65 -2.56 -17.59 4.48
C ASP A 65 -2.56 -18.68 3.40
N PHE A 66 -3.77 -18.98 2.90
CA PHE A 66 -3.98 -20.02 1.90
C PHE A 66 -4.65 -19.45 0.65
N PHE A 67 -3.97 -19.57 -0.49
CA PHE A 67 -4.40 -19.03 -1.77
C PHE A 67 -4.65 -20.14 -2.79
N ILE A 68 -5.78 -20.05 -3.49
CA ILE A 68 -6.01 -20.83 -4.71
C ILE A 68 -5.40 -20.06 -5.89
N CYS A 69 -4.49 -20.72 -6.58
CA CYS A 69 -3.64 -20.10 -7.59
C CYS A 69 -4.07 -20.46 -9.02
N VAL A 70 -3.91 -19.49 -9.90
CA VAL A 70 -4.05 -19.61 -11.35
C VAL A 70 -2.73 -19.20 -11.98
N GLN A 71 -2.12 -20.12 -12.72
CA GLN A 71 -0.87 -19.88 -13.44
C GLN A 71 -1.09 -18.85 -14.54
N GLY A 72 -0.24 -17.83 -14.57
CA GLY A 72 -0.22 -16.81 -15.62
C GLY A 72 0.77 -17.15 -16.73
N ILE A 73 1.04 -16.15 -17.56
CA ILE A 73 2.02 -16.21 -18.66
C ILE A 73 3.42 -15.88 -18.10
N GLU A 74 4.49 -16.37 -18.74
CA GLU A 74 5.87 -15.92 -18.49
C GLU A 74 6.35 -16.01 -17.04
N LYS A 75 6.08 -17.13 -16.36
CA LYS A 75 6.53 -17.35 -14.97
C LYS A 75 5.94 -16.32 -14.00
N THR A 76 4.64 -16.09 -14.15
CA THR A 76 3.82 -15.40 -13.16
C THR A 76 2.68 -16.31 -12.74
N PHE A 77 2.15 -16.08 -11.55
CA PHE A 77 0.85 -16.61 -11.18
C PHE A 77 0.17 -15.70 -10.18
N THR A 78 -1.15 -15.84 -10.10
CA THR A 78 -1.96 -15.07 -9.17
C THR A 78 -2.73 -16.02 -8.27
N GLY A 79 -2.94 -15.63 -7.01
CA GLY A 79 -3.69 -16.41 -6.05
C GLY A 79 -4.78 -15.59 -5.39
N THR A 80 -5.80 -16.29 -4.91
CA THR A 80 -6.93 -15.71 -4.18
C THR A 80 -7.14 -16.45 -2.88
N ASN A 81 -7.14 -15.73 -1.77
CA ASN A 81 -7.48 -16.28 -0.49
C ASN A 81 -8.99 -16.52 -0.42
N ILE A 82 -9.38 -17.71 0.04
CA ILE A 82 -10.79 -18.10 0.11
C ILE A 82 -11.52 -17.36 1.24
N LYS A 83 -10.81 -17.05 2.35
CA LYS A 83 -11.42 -16.49 3.57
C LYS A 83 -11.81 -15.03 3.40
N ASP A 84 -10.88 -14.21 2.91
CA ASP A 84 -11.01 -12.75 2.91
C ASP A 84 -10.93 -12.13 1.50
N ARG A 85 -10.76 -12.96 0.46
CA ARG A 85 -10.60 -12.53 -0.95
C ARG A 85 -9.37 -11.65 -1.19
N SER A 86 -8.38 -11.67 -0.28
CA SER A 86 -7.06 -11.10 -0.55
C SER A 86 -6.42 -11.79 -1.76
N ARG A 87 -5.51 -11.07 -2.42
CA ARG A 87 -4.83 -11.50 -3.62
C ARG A 87 -3.34 -11.61 -3.36
N VAL A 88 -2.73 -12.56 -4.06
CA VAL A 88 -1.28 -12.67 -4.16
C VAL A 88 -0.90 -12.65 -5.63
N ILE A 89 0.16 -11.92 -5.98
CA ILE A 89 0.85 -12.03 -7.26
C ILE A 89 2.25 -12.53 -6.98
N VAL A 90 2.67 -13.52 -7.73
CA VAL A 90 4.03 -14.02 -7.70
C VAL A 90 4.61 -13.89 -9.10
N ALA A 91 5.79 -13.28 -9.19
CA ALA A 91 6.48 -13.04 -10.45
C ALA A 91 7.98 -13.17 -10.28
N ARG A 92 8.67 -13.51 -11.38
CA ARG A 92 10.11 -13.37 -11.46
C ARG A 92 10.45 -11.87 -11.51
N LEU A 93 11.28 -11.40 -10.58
CA LEU A 93 11.69 -10.00 -10.52
C LEU A 93 12.86 -9.73 -11.47
N ASP A 94 13.86 -10.60 -11.43
CA ASP A 94 15.06 -10.58 -12.26
C ASP A 94 15.56 -12.01 -12.48
N ASP A 95 16.77 -12.18 -13.03
CA ASP A 95 17.27 -13.52 -13.30
C ASP A 95 17.54 -14.38 -12.06
N SER A 96 17.61 -13.76 -10.89
CA SER A 96 18.02 -14.34 -9.61
C SER A 96 16.97 -14.25 -8.50
N HIS A 97 15.86 -13.52 -8.71
CA HIS A 97 14.89 -13.26 -7.65
C HIS A 97 13.44 -13.43 -8.08
N VAL A 98 12.63 -13.73 -7.07
CA VAL A 98 11.17 -13.84 -7.16
C VAL A 98 10.56 -12.83 -6.19
N ILE A 99 9.56 -12.10 -6.66
CA ILE A 99 8.78 -11.18 -5.84
C ILE A 99 7.37 -11.73 -5.61
N VAL A 100 6.90 -11.59 -4.38
CA VAL A 100 5.55 -11.91 -3.94
C VAL A 100 4.90 -10.64 -3.44
N LEU A 101 3.75 -10.29 -4.01
CA LEU A 101 2.96 -9.12 -3.65
C LEU A 101 1.63 -9.59 -3.07
N PHE A 102 1.32 -9.16 -1.85
CA PHE A 102 0.03 -9.38 -1.21
C PHE A 102 -0.81 -8.13 -1.27
N GLY A 103 -2.11 -8.28 -1.41
CA GLY A 103 -3.00 -7.14 -1.47
C GLY A 103 -4.47 -7.49 -1.35
N GLN A 104 -5.32 -6.48 -1.51
CA GLN A 104 -6.77 -6.64 -1.48
C GLN A 104 -7.42 -6.26 -2.81
N SER A 105 -8.51 -6.94 -3.14
CA SER A 105 -9.35 -6.64 -4.30
C SER A 105 -10.50 -5.68 -3.97
N THR A 106 -10.51 -5.08 -2.79
CA THR A 106 -11.54 -4.14 -2.32
C THR A 106 -11.39 -2.78 -3.04
N GLY A 107 -12.49 -2.19 -3.55
CA GLY A 107 -12.48 -0.90 -4.26
C GLY A 107 -12.94 -0.96 -5.73
N LYS A 108 -12.64 0.08 -6.52
CA LYS A 108 -13.00 0.19 -7.95
C LYS A 108 -11.87 -0.32 -8.86
N GLY A 109 -12.03 -1.51 -9.43
CA GLY A 109 -11.09 -2.08 -10.39
C GLY A 109 -10.64 -3.48 -10.00
N SER A 110 -9.85 -4.13 -10.85
CA SER A 110 -9.18 -5.39 -10.48
C SER A 110 -7.83 -5.09 -9.84
N PHE A 111 -7.41 -5.89 -8.86
CA PHE A 111 -6.12 -5.74 -8.16
C PHE A 111 -4.94 -5.53 -9.14
N THR A 112 -4.83 -6.39 -10.16
CA THR A 112 -3.77 -6.31 -11.16
C THR A 112 -3.86 -5.02 -11.99
N TYR A 113 -5.06 -4.61 -12.39
CA TYR A 113 -5.26 -3.39 -13.18
C TYR A 113 -4.88 -2.15 -12.36
N GLU A 114 -5.34 -2.05 -11.12
CA GLU A 114 -5.06 -0.90 -10.25
C GLU A 114 -3.58 -0.81 -9.90
N LEU A 115 -2.91 -1.94 -9.66
CA LEU A 115 -1.46 -2.00 -9.48
C LEU A 115 -0.72 -1.49 -10.72
N GLN A 116 -1.06 -2.02 -11.91
CA GLN A 116 -0.43 -1.60 -13.16
C GLN A 116 -0.65 -0.11 -13.44
N HIS A 117 -1.89 0.36 -13.28
CA HIS A 117 -2.25 1.75 -13.51
C HIS A 117 -1.53 2.70 -12.55
N SER A 118 -1.42 2.35 -11.27
CA SER A 118 -0.72 3.17 -10.27
C SER A 118 0.78 3.27 -10.58
N LEU A 119 1.40 2.16 -10.97
CA LEU A 119 2.81 2.12 -11.37
C LEU A 119 3.04 2.94 -12.66
N GLU A 120 2.13 2.83 -13.62
CA GLU A 120 2.20 3.57 -14.88
C GLU A 120 2.04 5.09 -14.68
N LEU A 121 0.99 5.53 -13.96
CA LEU A 121 0.77 6.94 -13.64
C LEU A 121 1.98 7.56 -12.91
N ARG A 122 2.65 6.80 -12.04
CA ARG A 122 3.84 7.30 -11.33
C ARG A 122 5.05 7.38 -12.25
N SER A 123 5.26 6.40 -13.14
CA SER A 123 6.33 6.43 -14.14
C SER A 123 6.24 7.65 -15.06
N GLN A 124 5.01 8.12 -15.31
CA GLN A 124 4.71 9.32 -16.09
C GLN A 124 4.77 10.62 -15.26
N GLY A 125 5.05 10.54 -13.94
CA GLY A 125 5.04 11.67 -13.02
C GLY A 125 3.64 12.20 -12.66
N LEU A 126 2.57 11.54 -13.12
CA LEU A 126 1.18 11.98 -12.97
C LEU A 126 0.55 11.57 -11.64
N LEU A 127 1.03 10.50 -11.02
CA LEU A 127 0.47 10.01 -9.75
C LEU A 127 0.64 11.03 -8.62
N ILE A 128 1.79 11.73 -8.57
CA ILE A 128 2.07 12.75 -7.55
C ILE A 128 1.10 13.93 -7.72
N SER A 129 0.83 14.34 -8.96
CA SER A 129 -0.13 15.40 -9.27
C SER A 129 -1.55 15.03 -8.87
N GLN A 130 -2.00 13.79 -9.15
CA GLN A 130 -3.33 13.33 -8.73
C GLN A 130 -3.48 13.19 -7.21
N LEU A 131 -2.44 12.70 -6.51
CA LEU A 131 -2.44 12.65 -5.04
C LEU A 131 -2.47 14.06 -4.43
N ALA A 132 -1.75 15.02 -5.03
CA ALA A 132 -1.80 16.42 -4.62
C ALA A 132 -3.16 17.06 -4.89
N GLU A 133 -3.79 16.78 -6.04
CA GLU A 133 -5.13 17.26 -6.38
C GLU A 133 -6.22 16.66 -5.49
N GLN A 134 -6.14 15.36 -5.15
CA GLN A 134 -7.06 14.74 -4.20
C GLN A 134 -6.90 15.30 -2.77
N GLN A 135 -5.67 15.57 -2.33
CA GLN A 135 -5.45 16.24 -1.04
C GLN A 135 -5.95 17.70 -1.04
N GLN A 136 -5.86 18.42 -2.17
CA GLN A 136 -6.44 19.76 -2.31
C GLN A 136 -7.97 19.73 -2.34
N GLN A 137 -8.59 18.74 -3.00
CA GLN A 137 -10.06 18.58 -3.00
C GLN A 137 -10.61 18.16 -1.63
N GLN A 138 -9.88 17.38 -0.84
CA GLN A 138 -10.27 17.05 0.54
C GLN A 138 -10.05 18.21 1.52
N ARG A 139 -9.07 19.09 1.29
CA ARG A 139 -8.90 20.36 2.04
C ARG A 139 -9.85 21.47 1.56
N GLY A 140 -10.51 21.27 0.42
CA GLY A 140 -11.39 22.24 -0.23
C GLY A 140 -12.86 22.12 0.13
N ILE A 141 -13.22 21.44 1.23
CA ILE A 141 -14.55 21.61 1.85
C ILE A 141 -14.45 22.82 2.79
N PRO A 142 -14.84 24.04 2.38
CA PRO A 142 -15.20 25.04 3.37
C PRO A 142 -16.41 24.48 4.11
N ASP A 143 -16.28 24.38 5.42
CA ASP A 143 -17.40 24.18 6.32
C ASP A 143 -18.40 25.31 6.01
N ALA A 144 -19.51 24.98 5.35
CA ALA A 144 -20.59 25.91 5.07
C ALA A 144 -21.33 26.15 6.38
N GLY A 145 -20.71 26.94 7.26
CA GLY A 145 -21.13 27.08 8.63
C GLY A 145 -20.19 27.97 9.44
N THR A 146 -19.81 29.14 8.92
CA THR A 146 -19.31 30.21 9.79
C THR A 146 -19.86 31.53 9.32
N GLU A 147 -20.82 32.02 10.09
CA GLU A 147 -21.39 33.35 9.99
C GLU A 147 -20.27 34.38 9.90
N VAL A 148 -20.34 35.22 8.87
CA VAL A 148 -19.50 36.40 8.73
C VAL A 148 -19.90 37.36 9.84
N PHE A 149 -19.22 37.31 10.98
CA PHE A 149 -19.32 38.37 11.98
C PHE A 149 -18.49 39.56 11.50
N ASP A 150 -19.21 40.62 11.13
CA ASP A 150 -18.68 41.95 10.84
C ASP A 150 -17.73 42.42 11.96
N THR A 151 -16.43 42.39 11.70
CA THR A 151 -15.43 43.13 12.48
C THR A 151 -15.50 44.63 12.14
N GLN A 152 -16.59 45.27 12.55
CA GLN A 152 -16.67 46.73 12.72
C GLN A 152 -17.60 47.06 13.89
N ARG A 153 -17.07 47.01 15.11
CA ARG A 153 -17.41 47.86 16.27
C ARG A 153 -16.84 47.24 17.53
N LEU A 154 -15.81 47.87 18.10
CA LEU A 154 -15.67 48.12 19.54
C LEU A 154 -14.35 48.86 19.75
N ASN A 155 -14.39 50.17 19.50
CA ASN A 155 -13.44 51.09 20.12
C ASN A 155 -13.73 51.12 21.62
N ASP A 156 -12.71 50.77 22.39
CA ASP A 156 -12.34 51.32 23.70
C ASP A 156 -13.47 51.92 24.54
N VAL A 157 -14.08 51.08 25.39
CA VAL A 157 -14.81 51.52 26.58
C VAL A 157 -14.08 50.96 27.80
N VAL A 158 -13.27 51.85 28.41
CA VAL A 158 -13.08 52.02 29.86
C VAL A 158 -12.60 50.78 30.64
N ARG A 159 -11.28 50.60 30.73
CA ARG A 159 -10.64 49.88 31.84
C ARG A 159 -10.61 50.78 33.08
N GLY A 160 -11.62 50.63 33.94
CA GLY A 160 -11.59 51.11 35.31
C GLY A 160 -11.37 49.94 36.26
N ASP A 161 -10.11 49.64 36.60
CA ASP A 161 -9.76 48.72 37.68
C ASP A 161 -9.22 49.54 38.87
N GLN A 162 -10.09 49.80 39.84
CA GLN A 162 -9.71 50.09 41.23
C GLN A 162 -10.74 49.43 42.15
N VAL A 163 -10.37 48.30 42.77
CA VAL A 163 -10.81 47.97 44.13
C VAL A 163 -9.69 47.17 44.82
N LEU A 164 -8.97 47.81 45.75
CA LEU A 164 -8.17 47.16 46.78
C LEU A 164 -9.02 47.11 48.06
N VAL A 165 -9.32 45.91 48.55
CA VAL A 165 -9.95 45.71 49.87
C VAL A 165 -8.85 45.32 50.86
N ASN A 166 -8.64 46.16 51.87
CA ASN A 166 -7.80 45.89 53.03
C ASN A 166 -8.40 44.76 53.89
N LEU A 167 -7.56 43.79 54.28
CA LEU A 167 -7.84 42.88 55.39
C LEU A 167 -6.63 42.87 56.34
N LYS A 168 -6.91 43.40 57.54
CA LYS A 168 -6.12 43.48 58.78
C LYS A 168 -5.10 44.62 58.90
#